data_AF-A0A7X2IZU9-F1
#
_entry.id   AF-A0A7X2IZU9-F1
#
_cell.length_a   1.000
_cell.length_b   1.000
_cell.length_c   1.000
_cell.angle_alpha   90.00
_cell.angle_beta   90.00
_cell.angle_gamma   90.00
#
_symmetry.space_group_name_H-M   'P 1'
#
loop_
_entity.id
_entity.type
_entity.pdbx_description
1 polymer ?
#
loop_
_entity_poly.entity_id
_entity_poly.type
_entity_poly.pdbx_seq_one_letter_code
_entity_poly.pdbx_strand_id
1 'polypeptide(L)'
;MKITDTAKEILECFLTQNGAEGIRLYSVAGCCGPQFALSLDTPEPTDKIETINGIRVAFDAQITSTGEITLDKEESENGAGLVLLGASSYC
;
A
#
# COMPACT_ATOMS: atom_id res chain seq x y z
N MET A 1 -1.13 -3.61 -8.72
CA MET A 1 -0.14 -2.97 -7.86
C MET A 1 1.18 -3.70 -8.03
N LYS A 2 2.31 -3.03 -7.82
CA LYS A 2 3.63 -3.65 -7.67
C LYS A 2 4.26 -3.22 -6.36
N ILE A 3 5.10 -4.08 -5.77
CA ILE A 3 5.89 -3.78 -4.56
C ILE A 3 7.34 -4.05 -4.94
N THR A 4 8.21 -3.04 -4.86
CA THR A 4 9.64 -3.21 -5.12
C THR A 4 10.30 -4.04 -4.02
N ASP A 5 11.45 -4.64 -4.32
CA ASP A 5 12.16 -5.46 -3.32
C ASP A 5 12.60 -4.61 -2.12
N THR A 6 12.99 -3.36 -2.35
CA THR A 6 13.34 -2.39 -1.29
C THR A 6 12.14 -2.03 -0.42
N ALA A 7 10.95 -1.83 -1.00
CA ALA A 7 9.73 -1.62 -0.23
C ALA A 7 9.32 -2.87 0.56
N LYS A 8 9.52 -4.06 -0.01
CA LYS A 8 9.24 -5.33 0.65
C LYS A 8 10.07 -5.48 1.93
N GLU A 9 11.37 -5.24 1.89
CA GLU A 9 12.23 -5.37 3.07
C GLU A 9 11.76 -4.48 4.24
N ILE A 10 11.38 -3.24 3.91
CA ILE A 10 10.84 -2.29 4.88
C ILE A 10 9.49 -2.78 5.42
N LEU A 11 8.60 -3.23 4.53
CA LEU A 11 7.30 -3.76 4.90
C LEU A 11 7.41 -4.98 5.82
N GLU A 12 8.24 -5.97 5.49
CA GLU A 12 8.44 -7.17 6.33
C GLU A 12 8.90 -6.78 7.74
N CYS A 13 9.77 -5.76 7.83
CA CYS A 13 10.20 -5.20 9.10
C CYS A 13 9.04 -4.55 9.88
N PHE A 14 8.21 -3.73 9.23
CA PHE A 14 7.04 -3.11 9.86
C PHE A 14 5.97 -4.13 10.26
N LEU A 15 5.69 -5.11 9.41
CA LEU A 15 4.72 -6.18 9.67
C LEU A 15 5.14 -7.02 10.88
N THR A 16 6.41 -7.41 10.92
CA THR A 16 6.96 -8.18 12.04
C THR A 16 6.91 -7.39 13.35
N GLN A 17 7.29 -6.11 13.32
CA GLN A 17 7.28 -5.25 14.51
C GLN A 17 5.88 -4.99 15.06
N ASN A 18 4.88 -4.87 14.17
CA ASN A 18 3.49 -4.59 14.55
C ASN A 18 2.65 -5.86 14.71
N GLY A 19 3.21 -7.04 14.46
CA GLY A 19 2.47 -8.30 14.47
C GLY A 19 1.36 -8.37 13.42
N ALA A 20 1.51 -7.64 12.31
CA ALA A 20 0.54 -7.59 11.23
C ALA A 20 0.86 -8.65 10.16
N GLU A 21 -0.18 -9.30 9.63
CA GLU A 21 -0.03 -10.33 8.58
C GLU A 21 0.13 -9.74 7.17
N GLY A 22 -0.11 -8.43 7.02
CA GLY A 22 -0.13 -7.75 5.74
C GLY A 22 -0.52 -6.29 5.86
N ILE A 23 -0.75 -5.66 4.72
CA ILE A 23 -1.18 -4.28 4.62
C ILE A 23 -2.57 -4.19 3.99
N ARG A 24 -3.31 -3.13 4.30
CA ARG A 24 -4.59 -2.81 3.69
C ARG A 24 -4.46 -1.52 2.88
N LEU A 25 -4.80 -1.59 1.59
CA LEU A 25 -4.93 -0.45 0.69
C LEU A 25 -6.39 -0.04 0.60
N TYR A 26 -6.69 1.21 0.91
CA TYR A 26 -8.03 1.77 0.84
C TYR A 26 -8.02 3.14 0.18
N SER A 27 -9.15 3.53 -0.39
CA SER A 27 -9.31 4.85 -0.98
C SER A 27 -9.83 5.83 0.07
N VAL A 28 -9.25 7.03 0.09
CA VAL A 28 -9.73 8.16 0.88
C VAL A 28 -10.16 9.28 -0.05
N ALA A 29 -11.23 9.98 0.32
CA ALA A 29 -11.71 11.11 -0.45
C ALA A 29 -10.69 12.26 -0.39
N GLY A 30 -10.07 12.59 -1.52
CA GLY A 30 -9.21 13.75 -1.68
C GLY A 30 -9.91 14.90 -2.39
N CYS A 31 -9.36 16.11 -2.24
CA CYS A 31 -9.85 17.30 -2.93
C CYS A 31 -9.78 17.16 -4.48
N CYS A 32 -8.81 16.39 -4.98
CA CYS A 32 -8.53 16.23 -6.41
C CYS A 32 -8.70 14.78 -6.90
N GLY A 33 -9.67 14.06 -6.32
CA GLY A 33 -9.95 12.66 -6.63
C GLY A 33 -9.62 11.70 -5.49
N PRO A 34 -9.91 10.40 -5.68
CA PRO A 34 -9.59 9.37 -4.69
C PRO A 34 -8.07 9.32 -4.46
N GLN A 35 -7.65 9.54 -3.22
CA GLN A 35 -6.28 9.23 -2.80
C GLN A 35 -6.25 7.79 -2.28
N PHE A 36 -5.08 7.18 -2.33
CA PHE A 36 -4.87 5.85 -1.78
C PHE A 36 -4.08 5.96 -0.47
N ALA A 37 -4.52 5.22 0.54
CA ALA A 37 -3.86 5.13 1.84
C ALA A 37 -3.57 3.68 2.18
N LEU A 38 -2.52 3.47 2.97
CA LEU A 38 -2.07 2.18 3.46
C LEU A 38 -2.19 2.13 4.98
N SER A 39 -2.71 1.02 5.51
CA SER A 39 -2.69 0.71 6.93
C SER A 39 -2.22 -0.72 7.19
N LEU A 40 -1.95 -1.03 8.45
CA LEU A 40 -1.62 -2.39 8.93
C LEU A 40 -2.85 -3.10 9.51
N ASP A 41 -4.06 -2.60 9.19
CA ASP A 41 -5.30 -3.13 9.73
C ASP A 41 -5.59 -4.52 9.17
N THR A 42 -6.38 -5.28 9.92
CA THR A 42 -6.90 -6.55 9.45
C THR A 42 -7.78 -6.35 8.21
N PRO A 43 -7.74 -7.27 7.22
CA PRO A 43 -8.63 -7.21 6.06
C PRO A 43 -10.10 -7.18 6.47
N GLU A 44 -10.90 -6.35 5.82
CA GLU A 44 -12.35 -6.35 5.97
C GLU A 44 -12.99 -7.49 5.16
N PRO A 45 -14.21 -7.94 5.51
CA PRO A 45 -14.87 -9.07 4.84
C PRO A 45 -15.09 -8.87 3.33
N THR A 46 -15.18 -7.62 2.88
CA THR A 46 -15.37 -7.25 1.48
C THR A 46 -14.05 -7.01 0.74
N ASP A 47 -12.93 -7.03 1.44
CA ASP A 47 -11.64 -6.76 0.83
C ASP A 47 -11.20 -7.92 -0.05
N LYS A 48 -10.59 -7.58 -1.18
CA LYS A 48 -9.91 -8.55 -2.02
C LYS A 48 -8.48 -8.72 -1.53
N ILE A 49 -8.13 -9.92 -1.09
CA ILE A 49 -6.77 -10.21 -0.62
C ILE A 49 -5.95 -10.76 -1.79
N GLU A 50 -4.80 -10.15 -2.05
CA GLU A 50 -3.82 -10.64 -3.02
C GLU A 50 -2.43 -10.69 -2.39
N THR A 51 -1.57 -11.59 -2.87
CA THR A 51 -0.17 -11.66 -2.44
C THR A 51 0.71 -11.04 -3.53
N ILE A 52 1.43 -9.97 -3.19
CA ILE A 52 2.28 -9.22 -4.11
C ILE A 52 3.69 -9.21 -3.56
N ASN A 53 4.65 -9.76 -4.31
CA ASN A 53 6.04 -9.91 -3.87
C ASN A 53 6.19 -10.60 -2.49
N GLY A 54 5.28 -11.53 -2.16
CA GLY A 54 5.25 -12.23 -0.88
C GLY A 54 4.54 -11.48 0.26
N ILE A 55 4.12 -10.23 0.04
CA ILE A 55 3.35 -9.45 1.00
C ILE A 55 1.85 -9.66 0.76
N ARG A 56 1.10 -9.93 1.83
CA ARG A 56 -0.36 -9.98 1.78
C ARG A 56 -0.91 -8.56 1.75
N VAL A 57 -1.69 -8.25 0.71
CA VAL A 57 -2.31 -6.94 0.52
C VAL A 57 -3.82 -7.13 0.45
N ALA A 58 -4.55 -6.48 1.34
CA ALA A 58 -5.99 -6.36 1.29
C ALA A 58 -6.38 -5.10 0.53
N PHE A 59 -7.17 -5.26 -0.53
CA PHE A 59 -7.70 -4.15 -1.33
C PHE A 59 -9.13 -3.89 -0.93
N ASP A 60 -9.41 -2.67 -0.51
CA ASP A 60 -10.77 -2.20 -0.28
C ASP A 60 -11.64 -2.44 -1.52
N ALA A 61 -12.88 -2.84 -1.32
CA ALA A 61 -13.82 -3.19 -2.39
C ALA A 61 -14.07 -2.05 -3.40
N GLN A 62 -13.81 -0.80 -3.01
CA GLN A 62 -13.92 0.37 -3.88
C GLN A 62 -12.76 0.49 -4.87
N ILE A 63 -11.65 -0.23 -4.64
CA ILE A 63 -10.48 -0.20 -5.49
C ILE A 63 -10.67 -1.20 -6.64
N THR A 64 -11.02 -0.66 -7.81
CA THR A 64 -11.29 -1.45 -9.02
C THR A 64 -10.06 -1.72 -9.87
N SER A 65 -9.01 -0.92 -9.73
CA SER A 65 -7.74 -1.12 -10.44
C SER A 65 -6.57 -0.56 -9.65
N THR A 66 -5.47 -1.32 -9.64
CA THR A 66 -4.19 -0.90 -9.06
C THR A 66 -3.03 -1.14 -10.01
N GLY A 67 -3.31 -1.40 -11.29
CA GLY A 67 -2.30 -1.83 -12.29
C GLY A 67 -1.11 -0.87 -12.43
N GLU A 68 -1.34 0.42 -12.19
CA GLU A 68 -0.34 1.48 -12.33
C GLU A 68 0.30 1.89 -11.00
N ILE A 69 -0.21 1.38 -9.87
CA ILE A 69 0.29 1.72 -8.53
C ILE A 69 1.53 0.89 -8.20
N THR A 70 2.61 1.55 -7.83
CA THR A 70 3.84 0.91 -7.34
C THR A 70 4.17 1.43 -5.95
N LEU A 71 4.32 0.53 -4.99
CA LEU A 71 4.85 0.85 -3.67
C LEU A 71 6.36 0.70 -3.71
N ASP A 72 7.06 1.79 -3.39
CA ASP A 72 8.51 1.84 -3.36
C ASP A 72 9.00 2.42 -2.03
N LYS A 73 10.30 2.29 -1.78
CA LYS A 73 11.01 2.99 -0.71
C LYS A 73 11.31 4.41 -1.17
N GLU A 74 11.08 5.38 -0.29
CA GLU A 74 11.59 6.74 -0.44
C GLU A 74 12.63 7.02 0.65
N GLU A 75 13.77 7.59 0.27
CA GLU A 75 14.75 8.08 1.22
C GLU A 75 14.66 9.60 1.30
N SER A 76 14.37 10.10 2.49
CA SER A 76 14.30 11.53 2.77
C SER A 76 15.30 11.91 3.87
N GLU A 77 15.45 13.21 4.12
CA GLU A 77 16.26 13.73 5.22
C GLU A 77 15.78 13.22 6.61
N ASN A 78 14.53 12.76 6.71
CA ASN A 78 13.95 12.18 7.93
C ASN A 78 14.12 10.65 8.03
N GLY A 79 14.83 10.03 7.09
CA GLY A 79 15.03 8.59 7.00
C GLY A 79 14.28 7.93 5.84
N ALA A 80 14.33 6.60 5.83
CA ALA A 80 13.65 5.77 4.83
C ALA A 80 12.16 5.58 5.19
N GLY A 81 11.30 5.84 4.22
CA GLY A 81 9.85 5.63 4.27
C GLY A 81 9.34 4.84 3.07
N LEU A 82 8.02 4.70 2.99
CA LEU A 82 7.32 4.06 1.88
C LEU A 82 6.54 5.12 1.10
N VAL A 83 6.57 5.03 -0.24
CA VAL A 83 5.86 5.95 -1.15
C VAL A 83 5.04 5.17 -2.18
N LEU A 84 3.84 5.67 -2.46
CA LEU A 84 2.98 5.16 -3.52
C LEU A 84 3.17 5.99 -4.79
N LEU A 85 3.73 5.36 -5.82
CA LEU A 85 3.92 5.92 -7.15
C LEU A 85 2.75 5.53 -8.07
N GLY A 86 2.37 6.42 -8.99
CA GLY A 86 1.29 6.17 -9.96
C GLY A 86 -0.12 6.30 -9.40
N ALA A 87 -0.27 6.70 -8.13
CA ALA A 87 -1.54 7.00 -7.47
C ALA A 87 -2.07 8.42 -7.76
N SER A 88 -1.37 9.23 -8.55
CA SER A 88 -1.77 10.61 -8.85
C SER A 88 -2.71 10.68 -10.04
N SER A 89 -3.95 11.13 -9.80
CA SER A 89 -4.73 11.83 -10.82
C SER A 89 -4.07 13.18 -11.08
N TYR A 90 -3.48 13.37 -12.27
CA TYR A 90 -3.03 14.69 -12.72
C TYR A 90 -4.23 15.64 -12.69
N CYS A 91 -4.10 16.75 -11.96
CA CYS A 91 -5.01 17.88 -12.00
C CYS A 91 -4.34 19.03 -12.75
#